data_AF-A0A834M9A7-F1
#
_entry.id   AF-A0A834M9A7-F1
#
_cell.length_a   1.000
_cell.length_b   1.000
_cell.length_c   1.000
_cell.angle_alpha   90.00
_cell.angle_beta   90.00
_cell.angle_gamma   90.00
#
_symmetry.space_group_name_H-M   'P 1'
#
loop_
_entity.id
_entity.type
_entity.pdbx_description
1 polymer ?
#
loop_
_entity_poly.entity_id
_entity_poly.type
_entity_poly.pdbx_seq_one_letter_code
_entity_poly.pdbx_strand_id
1 'polypeptide(L)'
;MCCAEEIYPRPDLKLYLNNSEIDNTTLSVQLNSNGLYTVALQGFVDDLVDGLEIICELRVIEANYTVRKEVIYYRVIQAVSSSNGNIKQLNFSLLFFLYVLLIFKVCF
;
A
#
# COMPACT_ATOMS: atom_id res chain seq x y z
N MET A 1 -3.08 3.01 -5.34
CA MET A 1 -2.44 2.12 -6.35
C MET A 1 -2.60 0.69 -5.90
N CYS A 2 -3.02 -0.20 -6.78
CA CYS A 2 -3.06 -1.64 -6.57
C CYS A 2 -1.93 -2.28 -7.37
N CYS A 3 -1.20 -3.25 -6.81
CA CYS A 3 -0.20 -4.00 -7.57
C CYS A 3 -0.21 -5.47 -7.18
N ALA A 4 0.21 -6.32 -8.10
CA ALA A 4 0.46 -7.72 -7.86
C ALA A 4 1.54 -8.25 -8.81
N GLU A 5 2.35 -9.18 -8.31
CA GLU A 5 3.59 -9.64 -8.94
C GLU A 5 3.61 -11.17 -9.03
N GLU A 6 4.37 -11.69 -10.00
CA GLU A 6 4.61 -13.14 -10.17
C GLU A 6 3.33 -13.97 -10.39
N ILE A 7 2.34 -13.41 -11.09
CA ILE A 7 1.04 -14.06 -11.30
C ILE A 7 0.98 -14.79 -12.64
N TYR A 8 0.36 -15.97 -12.64
CA TYR A 8 -0.04 -16.67 -13.85
C TYR A 8 -1.34 -17.45 -13.60
N PRO A 9 -2.28 -17.53 -14.56
CA PRO A 9 -2.37 -16.83 -15.85
C PRO A 9 -2.55 -15.31 -15.73
N ARG A 10 -2.72 -14.59 -16.86
CA ARG A 10 -2.83 -13.12 -16.88
C ARG A 10 -3.97 -12.63 -15.95
N PRO A 11 -3.68 -11.82 -14.92
CA PRO A 11 -4.72 -11.31 -14.03
C PRO A 11 -5.38 -10.03 -14.57
N ASP A 12 -6.61 -9.79 -14.12
CA ASP A 12 -7.32 -8.53 -14.21
C ASP A 12 -7.27 -7.80 -12.86
N LEU A 13 -7.14 -6.48 -12.89
CA LEU A 13 -7.22 -5.59 -11.72
C LEU A 13 -8.38 -4.62 -11.87
N LYS A 14 -9.10 -4.40 -10.78
CA LYS A 14 -10.13 -3.36 -10.65
C LYS A 14 -9.93 -2.57 -9.38
N LEU A 15 -10.28 -1.29 -9.42
CA LEU A 15 -10.19 -0.37 -8.30
C LEU A 15 -11.56 0.25 -8.06
N TYR A 16 -12.02 0.20 -6.82
CA TYR A 16 -13.30 0.76 -6.41
C TYR A 16 -13.11 1.79 -5.30
N LEU A 17 -13.96 2.81 -5.34
CA LEU A 17 -14.16 3.79 -4.28
C LEU A 17 -15.60 3.69 -3.78
N ASN A 18 -15.82 3.42 -2.49
CA ASN A 18 -17.16 3.20 -1.92
C ASN A 18 -18.02 2.26 -2.78
N ASN A 19 -17.47 1.11 -3.15
CA ASN A 19 -18.08 0.10 -4.03
C ASN A 19 -18.38 0.52 -5.48
N SER A 20 -18.00 1.73 -5.91
CA SER A 20 -18.08 2.15 -7.31
C SER A 20 -16.73 1.94 -8.00
N GLU A 21 -16.72 1.21 -9.11
CA GLU A 21 -15.53 1.08 -9.96
C GLU A 21 -15.16 2.47 -10.50
N ILE A 22 -13.86 2.79 -10.55
CA ILE A 22 -13.38 4.07 -11.08
C ILE A 22 -12.80 3.91 -12.49
N ASP A 23 -13.16 4.83 -13.37
CA ASP A 23 -12.73 4.78 -14.77
C ASP A 23 -11.39 5.49 -15.00
N ASN A 24 -11.05 6.48 -14.18
CA ASN A 24 -9.82 7.27 -14.33
C ASN A 24 -8.62 6.50 -13.76
N THR A 25 -8.19 5.47 -14.50
CA THR A 25 -7.12 4.56 -14.11
C THR A 25 -6.09 4.37 -15.21
N THR A 26 -4.87 4.04 -14.82
CA THR A 26 -3.77 3.63 -15.69
C THR A 26 -3.33 2.23 -15.29
N LEU A 27 -3.43 1.29 -16.23
CA LEU A 27 -3.01 -0.09 -16.05
C LEU A 27 -1.63 -0.31 -16.68
N SER A 28 -0.69 -0.81 -15.89
CA SER A 28 0.59 -1.34 -16.33
C SER A 28 0.57 -2.87 -16.24
N VAL A 29 0.95 -3.54 -17.31
CA VAL A 29 1.10 -5.01 -17.37
C VAL A 29 2.48 -5.32 -17.93
N GLN A 30 3.26 -6.11 -17.21
CA GLN A 30 4.58 -6.57 -17.62
C GLN A 30 4.66 -8.08 -17.52
N LEU A 31 5.24 -8.73 -18.53
CA LEU A 31 5.51 -10.16 -18.55
C LEU A 31 7.01 -10.37 -18.40
N ASN A 32 7.43 -11.11 -17.37
CA ASN A 32 8.84 -11.41 -17.17
C ASN A 32 9.30 -12.60 -18.04
N SER A 33 10.61 -12.87 -18.05
CA SER A 33 11.20 -13.98 -18.82
C SER A 33 10.73 -15.37 -18.39
N ASN A 34 10.17 -15.49 -17.17
CA ASN A 34 9.63 -16.73 -16.63
C ASN A 34 8.16 -16.94 -17.01
N GLY A 35 7.56 -16.03 -17.79
CA GLY A 35 6.17 -16.10 -18.19
C GLY A 35 5.17 -15.66 -17.12
N LEU A 36 5.64 -14.98 -16.06
CA LEU A 36 4.80 -14.47 -14.98
C LEU A 36 4.49 -12.97 -15.18
N TYR A 37 3.28 -12.58 -14.84
CA TYR A 37 2.78 -11.22 -14.97
C TYR A 37 3.01 -10.41 -13.69
N THR A 38 3.42 -9.16 -13.88
CA THR A 38 3.31 -8.08 -12.91
C THR A 38 2.30 -7.07 -13.40
N VAL A 39 1.28 -6.78 -12.60
CA VAL A 39 0.21 -5.84 -12.92
C VAL A 39 0.11 -4.75 -11.86
N ALA A 40 -0.08 -3.51 -12.31
CA ALA A 40 -0.29 -2.36 -11.45
C ALA A 40 -1.40 -1.47 -12.00
N LEU A 41 -2.36 -1.11 -11.15
CA LEU A 41 -3.46 -0.22 -11.47
C LEU A 41 -3.36 1.03 -10.60
N GLN A 42 -3.17 2.18 -11.24
CA GLN A 42 -3.11 3.49 -10.59
C GLN A 42 -4.40 4.26 -10.90
N GLY A 43 -5.15 4.62 -9.86
CA GLY A 43 -6.33 5.49 -9.98
C GLY A 43 -6.01 6.92 -9.57
N PHE A 44 -6.64 7.88 -10.23
CA PHE A 44 -6.57 9.30 -9.91
C PHE A 44 -7.91 9.75 -9.33
N VAL A 45 -7.84 10.42 -8.18
CA VAL A 45 -9.02 10.89 -7.43
C VAL A 45 -8.78 12.34 -7.06
N ASP A 46 -9.68 13.23 -7.47
CA ASP A 46 -9.53 14.68 -7.26
C ASP A 46 -9.75 15.05 -5.79
N ASP A 47 -10.79 14.51 -5.16
CA ASP A 47 -11.16 14.80 -3.78
C ASP A 47 -11.16 13.52 -2.92
N LEU A 48 -10.18 13.43 -2.01
CA LEU A 48 -10.15 12.39 -0.99
C LEU A 48 -10.86 12.89 0.28
N VAL A 49 -11.95 12.21 0.62
CA VAL A 49 -12.73 12.44 1.84
C VAL A 49 -12.44 11.40 2.91
N ASP A 50 -12.52 11.80 4.18
CA ASP A 50 -12.30 10.91 5.31
C ASP A 50 -13.37 9.81 5.34
N GLY A 51 -12.96 8.58 5.64
CA GLY A 51 -13.84 7.41 5.58
C GLY A 51 -14.04 6.84 4.18
N LEU A 52 -13.32 7.33 3.16
CA LEU A 52 -13.37 6.77 1.81
C LEU A 52 -12.85 5.33 1.81
N GLU A 53 -13.70 4.40 1.37
CA GLU A 53 -13.34 3.00 1.20
C GLU A 53 -12.66 2.80 -0.15
N ILE A 54 -11.48 2.18 -0.15
CA ILE A 54 -10.69 1.88 -1.33
C ILE A 54 -10.55 0.36 -1.43
N ILE A 55 -11.02 -0.20 -2.54
CA ILE A 55 -11.01 -1.65 -2.77
C ILE A 55 -10.21 -1.97 -4.02
N CYS A 56 -9.21 -2.84 -3.88
CA CYS A 56 -8.50 -3.46 -4.98
C CYS A 56 -9.03 -4.88 -5.18
N GLU A 57 -9.58 -5.18 -6.35
CA GLU A 57 -9.98 -6.54 -6.73
C GLU A 57 -9.01 -7.07 -7.78
N LEU A 58 -8.43 -8.24 -7.51
CA LEU A 58 -7.61 -8.99 -8.45
C LEU A 58 -8.36 -10.26 -8.83
N ARG A 59 -8.45 -10.54 -10.13
CA ARG A 59 -9.12 -11.73 -10.65
C ARG A 59 -8.23 -12.48 -11.64
N VAL A 60 -8.16 -13.80 -11.48
CA VAL A 60 -7.53 -14.72 -12.43
C VAL A 60 -8.63 -15.67 -12.90
N ILE A 61 -9.20 -15.38 -14.07
CA ILE A 61 -10.42 -16.03 -14.56
C ILE A 61 -10.21 -17.53 -14.78
N GLU A 62 -9.08 -17.89 -15.38
CA GLU A 62 -8.73 -19.26 -15.75
C GLU A 62 -8.45 -20.15 -14.52
N ALA A 63 -8.07 -19.54 -13.39
CA ALA A 63 -7.84 -20.25 -12.13
C ALA A 63 -9.04 -20.22 -11.18
N ASN A 64 -10.13 -19.53 -11.56
CA ASN A 64 -11.26 -19.24 -10.67
C ASN A 64 -10.81 -18.66 -9.32
N TYR A 65 -9.88 -17.70 -9.39
CA TYR A 65 -9.28 -17.08 -8.21
C TYR A 65 -9.58 -15.60 -8.18
N THR A 66 -10.08 -15.12 -7.04
CA THR A 66 -10.37 -13.71 -6.80
C THR A 66 -9.86 -13.32 -5.41
N VAL A 67 -9.16 -12.19 -5.34
CA VAL A 67 -8.71 -11.58 -4.08
C VAL A 67 -9.22 -10.15 -4.04
N ARG A 68 -9.75 -9.76 -2.88
CA ARG A 68 -10.15 -8.38 -2.58
C ARG A 68 -9.34 -7.88 -1.40
N LYS A 69 -8.77 -6.68 -1.55
CA LYS A 69 -8.09 -5.95 -0.48
C LYS A 69 -8.79 -4.62 -0.28
N GLU A 70 -9.11 -4.31 0.96
CA GLU A 70 -9.95 -3.17 1.34
C GLU A 70 -9.19 -2.34 2.37
N VAL A 71 -9.19 -1.03 2.18
CA VAL A 71 -8.60 -0.07 3.13
C VAL A 71 -9.52 1.16 3.24
N ILE A 72 -9.53 1.77 4.42
CA ILE A 72 -10.27 3.02 4.66
C ILE A 72 -9.28 4.17 4.75
N TYR A 73 -9.52 5.21 3.97
CA TYR A 73 -8.70 6.41 3.95
C TYR A 73 -9.13 7.42 5.02
N TYR A 74 -8.16 7.93 5.77
CA TYR A 74 -8.31 9.07 6.68
C TYR A 74 -7.13 10.01 6.50
N ARG A 75 -7.40 11.32 6.43
CA ARG A 75 -6.37 12.35 6.43
C ARG A 75 -5.67 12.41 7.77
N VAL A 76 -4.34 12.53 7.72
CA VAL A 76 -3.55 12.80 8.92
C VAL A 76 -3.74 14.27 9.29
N ILE A 77 -4.43 14.53 10.40
CA ILE A 77 -4.47 15.86 11.01
C ILE A 77 -3.20 16.03 11.82
N GLN A 78 -2.23 16.80 11.33
CA GLN A 78 -1.08 17.18 12.15
C GLN A 78 -1.51 18.27 13.13
N ALA A 79 -1.59 17.93 14.42
CA ALA A 79 -1.74 18.92 15.47
C ALA A 79 -0.46 19.78 15.52
N VAL A 80 -0.57 21.07 15.18
CA VAL A 80 0.52 22.04 15.36
C VAL A 80 0.79 22.15 16.85
N SER A 81 1.81 21.44 17.32
CA SER A 81 2.30 21.55 18.69
C SER A 81 3.16 22.82 18.78
N SER A 82 2.57 23.94 19.19
CA SER A 82 3.34 25.08 19.68
C SER A 82 3.92 24.71 21.04
N SER A 83 5.08 24.04 21.05
CA SER A 83 5.82 23.76 22.28
C SER A 83 6.97 24.74 22.41
N ASN A 84 6.72 25.85 23.08
CA ASN A 84 7.79 26.65 23.67
C ASN A 84 8.30 25.88 24.90
N GLY A 85 9.27 24.99 24.72
CA GLY A 85 9.79 24.13 25.76
C GLY A 85 11.28 23.86 25.57
N ASN A 86 12.10 24.34 26.50
CA ASN A 86 13.52 23.98 26.62
C ASN A 86 13.66 22.47 26.84
N ILE A 87 14.00 21.72 25.80
CA ILE A 87 14.27 20.28 25.88
C ILE A 87 15.75 20.08 26.21
N LYS A 88 16.03 19.61 27.43
CA LYS A 88 17.34 19.03 27.77
C LYS A 88 17.55 17.78 26.92
N GLN A 89 18.59 17.76 26.09
CA GLN A 89 19.02 16.60 25.32
C GLN A 89 19.24 15.39 26.23
N LEU A 90 18.45 14.35 26.06
CA LEU A 90 18.72 13.02 26.62
C LEU A 90 19.42 12.19 25.55
N ASN A 91 20.65 11.77 25.87
CA ASN A 91 21.52 10.96 25.01
C ASN A 91 20.87 9.61 24.68
N PHE A 92 20.28 9.50 23.48
CA PHE A 92 19.56 8.32 22.99
C PHE A 92 20.47 7.28 22.30
N SER A 93 21.80 7.45 22.37
CA SER A 93 22.76 6.67 21.58
C SER A 93 22.85 5.20 22.01
N LEU A 94 22.74 4.89 23.31
CA LEU A 94 22.87 3.52 23.82
C LEU A 94 21.62 2.64 23.56
N LEU A 95 20.43 3.24 23.56
CA LEU A 95 19.18 2.52 23.29
C LEU A 95 19.06 2.11 21.82
N PHE A 96 19.55 2.95 20.90
CA PHE A 96 19.56 2.63 19.48
C PHE A 96 20.49 1.45 19.17
N PHE A 97 21.68 1.40 19.79
CA PHE A 97 22.61 0.28 19.60
C PHE A 97 22.04 -1.06 20.08
N LEU A 98 21.35 -1.09 21.23
CA LEU A 98 20.68 -2.28 21.74
C LEU A 98 19.51 -2.72 20.84
N TYR A 99 18.76 -1.77 20.29
CA TYR A 99 17.66 -2.04 19.37
C TYR A 99 18.15 -2.63 18.04
N VAL A 100 19.23 -2.10 17.48
CA VAL A 100 19.84 -2.62 16.24
C VAL A 100 20.36 -4.06 16.44
N LEU A 101 21.02 -4.35 17.59
CA LEU A 101 21.46 -5.72 17.90
C LEU A 101 20.29 -6.72 18.03
N LEU A 102 19.13 -6.29 18.52
CA LEU A 102 17.95 -7.13 18.60
C LEU A 102 17.35 -7.45 17.22
N ILE A 103 17.33 -6.49 16.30
CA ILE A 103 16.83 -6.71 14.93
C ILE A 103 17.74 -7.70 14.17
N PHE A 104 19.07 -7.54 14.26
CA PHE A 104 20.00 -8.43 13.56
C PHE A 104 19.91 -9.89 14.01
N LYS A 105 19.45 -10.17 15.23
CA LYS A 105 19.33 -11.54 15.75
C LYS A 105 18.06 -12.27 15.26
N VAL A 106 17.12 -11.56 14.63
CA VAL A 106 15.82 -12.11 14.20
C VAL A 106 15.76 -12.40 12.69
N CYS A 107 16.78 -11.97 11.92
CA CYS A 107 16.83 -12.16 10.46
C CYS A 107 17.74 -13.30 9.97
N PHE A 108 18.14 -14.24 10.84
CA PHE A 108 18.89 -15.44 10.45
C PHE A 108 18.11 -16.72 10.78
#